data_AF-F9CXE6-F1
#
_entry.id   AF-F9CXE6-F1
#
_cell.length_a   1.000
_cell.length_b   1.000
_cell.length_c   1.000
_cell.angle_alpha   90.00
_cell.angle_beta   90.00
_cell.angle_gamma   90.00
#
_symmetry.space_group_name_H-M   'P 1'
#
loop_
_entity.id
_entity.type
_entity.pdbx_description
1 polymer ?
#
loop_
_entity_poly.entity_id
_entity_poly.type
_entity_poly.pdbx_seq_one_letter_code
_entity_poly.pdbx_strand_id
1 'polypeptide(L)'
;MSGEIHYVTIAIHLIVGFVLVFFATKAFKKTKYPPMALLALGFSLIVVGDTIIGDIVEFLEQGVFGEILEEGVEIAGFIILILAVKRS
;
A
#
# COMPACT_ATOMS: atom_id res chain seq x y z
N MET A 1 -26.04 5.70 -4.28
CA MET A 1 -25.41 4.64 -5.11
C MET A 1 -23.91 4.84 -5.29
N SER A 2 -23.35 6.06 -5.31
CA SER A 2 -21.89 6.28 -5.41
C SER A 2 -21.12 5.86 -4.16
N GLY A 3 -21.63 6.16 -2.96
CA GLY A 3 -20.95 5.84 -1.70
C GLY A 3 -20.80 4.33 -1.43
N GLU A 4 -21.77 3.50 -1.80
CA GLU A 4 -21.68 2.04 -1.61
C GLU A 4 -20.55 1.42 -2.43
N ILE A 5 -20.36 1.88 -3.67
CA ILE A 5 -19.27 1.43 -4.53
C ILE A 5 -17.92 1.86 -3.97
N HIS A 6 -17.84 3.07 -3.41
CA HIS A 6 -16.63 3.58 -2.77
C HIS A 6 -16.16 2.68 -1.61
N TYR A 7 -17.04 2.38 -0.66
CA TYR A 7 -16.70 1.52 0.47
C TYR A 7 -16.32 0.09 0.06
N VAL A 8 -16.98 -0.46 -0.97
CA VAL A 8 -16.64 -1.78 -1.51
C VAL A 8 -15.24 -1.76 -2.14
N THR A 9 -14.89 -0.71 -2.88
CA THR A 9 -13.56 -0.54 -3.46
C THR A 9 -12.49 -0.48 -2.38
N ILE A 10 -12.70 0.32 -1.32
CA ILE A 10 -11.78 0.39 -0.16
C ILE A 10 -11.61 -0.98 0.48
N ALA A 11 -12.72 -1.69 0.73
CA ALA A 11 -12.68 -3.01 1.35
C ALA A 11 -11.87 -4.01 0.51
N ILE A 12 -12.03 -3.98 -0.82
CA ILE A 12 -11.26 -4.83 -1.73
C ILE A 12 -9.77 -4.49 -1.67
N HIS A 13 -9.40 -3.21 -1.75
CA HIS A 13 -8.01 -2.79 -1.71
C HIS A 13 -7.34 -3.20 -0.38
N LEU A 14 -8.02 -2.98 0.75
CA LEU A 14 -7.51 -3.39 2.06
C LEU A 14 -7.37 -4.91 2.17
N ILE A 15 -8.36 -5.69 1.72
CA ILE A 15 -8.31 -7.16 1.80
C ILE A 15 -7.16 -7.68 0.94
N VAL A 16 -7.08 -7.26 -0.33
CA VAL A 16 -6.05 -7.72 -1.26
C VAL A 16 -4.66 -7.26 -0.78
N GLY A 17 -4.54 -6.00 -0.38
CA GLY A 17 -3.33 -5.43 0.18
C GLY A 17 -2.84 -6.18 1.40
N PHE A 18 -3.73 -6.47 2.35
CA PHE A 18 -3.39 -7.22 3.55
C PHE A 18 -2.98 -8.65 3.24
N VAL A 19 -3.64 -9.30 2.26
CA VAL A 19 -3.26 -10.63 1.78
C VAL A 19 -1.83 -10.63 1.22
N LEU A 20 -1.47 -9.63 0.40
CA LEU A 20 -0.12 -9.49 -0.15
C LEU A 20 0.93 -9.29 0.96
N VAL A 21 0.68 -8.36 1.88
CA VAL A 21 1.56 -8.07 3.01
C VAL A 21 1.71 -9.31 3.90
N PHE A 22 0.60 -10.01 4.18
CA PHE A 22 0.59 -11.24 4.96
C PHE A 22 1.46 -12.33 4.32
N PHE A 23 1.29 -12.58 3.02
CA PHE A 23 2.08 -13.60 2.33
C PHE A 23 3.56 -13.23 2.25
N ALA A 24 3.90 -11.99 1.93
CA ALA A 24 5.30 -11.52 1.90
C ALA A 24 5.95 -11.63 3.30
N THR A 25 5.22 -11.24 4.35
CA THR A 25 5.67 -11.35 5.75
C THR A 25 5.85 -12.81 6.17
N LYS A 26 4.88 -13.67 5.83
CA LYS A 26 4.94 -15.11 6.12
C LYS A 26 6.12 -15.76 5.40
N ALA A 27 6.34 -15.42 4.13
CA ALA A 27 7.49 -15.88 3.35
C ALA A 27 8.80 -15.42 3.98
N PHE A 28 8.93 -14.14 4.34
CA PHE A 28 10.10 -13.62 5.04
C PHE A 28 10.37 -14.35 6.36
N LYS A 29 9.33 -14.60 7.18
CA LYS A 29 9.49 -15.34 8.43
C LYS A 29 10.02 -16.76 8.22
N LYS A 30 9.61 -17.42 7.12
CA LYS A 30 10.03 -18.79 6.79
C LYS A 30 11.42 -18.87 6.16
N THR A 31 11.76 -17.98 5.22
CA THR A 31 12.99 -18.07 4.43
C THR A 31 14.11 -17.17 4.94
N LYS A 32 13.78 -16.15 5.73
CA LYS A 32 14.68 -15.05 6.11
C LYS A 32 15.29 -14.31 4.92
N TYR A 33 14.68 -14.44 3.74
CA TYR A 33 15.17 -13.84 2.51
C TYR A 33 14.85 -12.34 2.46
N PRO A 34 15.86 -11.45 2.50
CA PRO A 34 15.64 -10.00 2.68
C PRO A 34 14.69 -9.35 1.65
N PRO A 35 14.68 -9.73 0.37
CA PRO A 35 13.71 -9.20 -0.59
C PRO A 35 12.25 -9.38 -0.19
N MET A 36 11.91 -10.45 0.55
CA MET A 36 10.53 -10.67 1.01
C MET A 36 10.09 -9.64 2.05
N ALA A 37 11.01 -9.12 2.87
CA ALA A 37 10.70 -8.02 3.79
C ALA A 37 10.48 -6.71 3.04
N LEU A 38 11.25 -6.46 1.97
CA LEU A 38 11.06 -5.29 1.11
C LEU A 38 9.72 -5.35 0.38
N LEU A 39 9.31 -6.52 -0.12
CA LEU A 39 7.98 -6.71 -0.69
C LEU A 39 6.87 -6.39 0.33
N ALA A 40 6.97 -6.93 1.55
CA ALA A 40 5.99 -6.65 2.60
C ALA A 40 5.90 -5.14 2.90
N LEU A 41 7.05 -4.46 2.98
CA LEU A 41 7.13 -3.02 3.25
C LEU A 41 6.57 -2.20 2.07
N GLY A 42 6.98 -2.51 0.84
CA GLY A 42 6.51 -1.81 -0.36
C GLY A 42 5.01 -1.93 -0.57
N PHE A 43 4.45 -3.14 -0.44
CA PHE A 43 2.99 -3.34 -0.49
C PHE A 43 2.27 -2.62 0.65
N SER A 44 2.84 -2.61 1.86
CA SER A 44 2.23 -1.87 2.98
C SER A 44 2.15 -0.38 2.71
N LEU A 45 3.21 0.22 2.15
CA LEU A 45 3.21 1.64 1.80
C LEU A 45 2.18 1.98 0.73
N ILE A 46 2.09 1.17 -0.33
CA ILE A 46 1.11 1.41 -1.41
C ILE A 46 -0.31 1.36 -0.85
N VAL A 47 -0.65 0.32 -0.08
CA VAL A 47 -2.01 0.15 0.48
C VAL A 47 -2.34 1.26 1.49
N VAL A 48 -1.36 1.68 2.30
CA VAL A 48 -1.57 2.78 3.25
C VAL A 48 -1.70 4.11 2.52
N GLY A 49 -0.88 4.37 1.51
CA GLY A 49 -0.92 5.59 0.69
C GLY A 49 -2.25 5.71 -0.05
N ASP A 50 -2.46 4.84 -1.03
CA ASP A 50 -3.63 4.86 -1.90
C ASP A 50 -4.96 4.72 -1.12
N THR A 51 -5.06 3.73 -0.23
CA THR A 51 -6.38 3.40 0.33
C THR A 51 -6.69 4.10 1.65
N ILE A 52 -5.71 4.27 2.54
CA ILE A 52 -5.97 4.84 3.88
C ILE A 52 -5.73 6.35 3.85
N ILE A 53 -4.58 6.79 3.34
CA ILE A 53 -4.23 8.20 3.30
C ILE A 53 -5.12 8.91 2.28
N GLY A 54 -5.35 8.34 1.10
CA GLY A 54 -6.26 8.90 0.10
C GLY A 54 -7.67 9.14 0.63
N ASP A 55 -8.29 8.13 1.25
CA ASP A 55 -9.63 8.27 1.85
C ASP A 55 -9.68 9.32 2.97
N ILE A 56 -8.63 9.39 3.82
CA ILE A 56 -8.54 10.41 4.88
C ILE A 56 -8.37 11.82 4.30
N VAL A 57 -7.52 11.97 3.28
CA VAL A 57 -7.24 13.24 2.61
C VAL A 57 -8.49 13.77 1.92
N GLU A 58 -9.20 12.90 1.18
CA GLU A 58 -10.47 13.22 0.54
C GLU A 58 -11.52 13.61 1.59
N PHE A 59 -11.63 12.84 2.68
CA PHE A 59 -12.57 13.11 3.76
C PHE A 59 -12.31 14.44 4.48
N LEU A 60 -11.04 14.83 4.65
CA LEU A 60 -10.65 16.08 5.30
C LEU A 60 -10.66 17.29 4.33
N GLU A 61 -11.08 17.10 3.07
CA GLU A 61 -11.02 18.09 1.99
C GLU A 61 -9.63 18.74 1.90
N GLN A 62 -8.57 17.97 2.20
CA GLN A 62 -7.22 18.44 2.01
C GLN A 62 -6.98 18.54 0.51
N GLY A 63 -6.88 19.78 0.00
CA GLY A 63 -6.57 20.03 -1.40
C GLY A 63 -5.17 19.53 -1.79
N VAL A 64 -4.58 20.12 -2.82
CA VAL A 64 -3.32 19.70 -3.48
C VAL A 64 -2.20 19.14 -2.57
N PHE A 65 -2.03 19.65 -1.35
CA PHE A 65 -1.01 19.12 -0.42
C PHE A 65 -1.28 17.69 0.05
N GLY A 66 -2.54 17.32 0.29
CA GLY A 66 -2.93 15.96 0.69
C GLY A 66 -2.68 14.96 -0.44
N GLU A 67 -3.08 15.31 -1.66
CA GLU A 67 -2.85 14.53 -2.87
C GLU A 67 -1.35 14.28 -3.11
N ILE A 68 -0.50 15.31 -2.97
CA ILE A 68 0.97 15.15 -3.10
C ILE A 68 1.53 14.18 -2.06
N LEU A 69 1.00 14.18 -0.83
CA LEU A 69 1.46 13.30 0.23
C LEU A 69 1.04 11.85 -0.04
N GLU A 70 -0.19 11.63 -0.49
CA GLU A 70 -0.69 10.33 -0.94
C GLU A 70 0.20 9.73 -2.05
N GLU A 71 0.35 10.47 -3.16
CA GLU A 71 1.18 10.05 -4.30
C GLU A 71 2.63 9.82 -3.86
N GLY A 72 3.17 10.67 -2.98
CA GLY A 72 4.52 10.54 -2.46
C GLY A 72 4.75 9.24 -1.68
N VAL A 73 3.76 8.82 -0.88
CA VAL A 73 3.80 7.56 -0.14
C VAL A 73 3.69 6.36 -1.09
N GLU A 74 2.82 6.44 -2.09
CA GLU A 74 2.65 5.40 -3.11
C GLU A 74 3.95 5.20 -3.92
N ILE A 75 4.54 6.29 -4.41
CA ILE A 75 5.82 6.29 -5.13
C ILE A 75 6.93 5.66 -4.28
N ALA A 76 7.01 6.01 -2.99
CA ALA A 76 7.98 5.41 -2.08
C ALA A 76 7.78 3.89 -1.96
N GLY A 77 6.52 3.43 -1.92
CA GLY A 77 6.16 2.02 -1.95
C GLY A 77 6.66 1.32 -3.22
N PHE A 78 6.42 1.90 -4.40
CA PHE A 78 6.93 1.36 -5.66
C PHE A 78 8.45 1.31 -5.72
N ILE A 79 9.15 2.34 -5.24
CA ILE A 79 10.62 2.33 -5.16
C ILE A 79 11.10 1.14 -4.34
N ILE A 80 10.46 0.86 -3.21
CA ILE A 80 10.83 -0.28 -2.36
C ILE A 80 10.53 -1.61 -3.04
N LEU A 81 9.43 -1.74 -3.78
CA LEU A 81 9.16 -2.92 -4.60
C LEU A 81 10.25 -3.14 -5.66
N ILE A 82 10.69 -2.09 -6.36
CA ILE A 82 11.79 -2.17 -7.33
C ILE A 82 13.08 -2.63 -6.63
N LEU A 83 13.38 -2.11 -5.44
CA LEU A 83 14.54 -2.54 -4.66
C LEU A 83 14.45 -4.00 -4.23
N ALA A 84 13.24 -4.51 -3.93
CA ALA A 84 13.01 -5.90 -3.64
C ALA A 84 13.35 -6.78 -4.85
N VAL A 85 12.84 -6.42 -6.02
CA VAL A 85 13.09 -7.15 -7.28
C VAL A 85 14.58 -7.10 -7.65
N LYS A 86 15.22 -5.94 -7.56
CA LYS A 86 16.65 -5.78 -7.87
C LYS A 86 17.56 -6.63 -6.96
N ARG A 87 17.14 -6.89 -5.73
CA ARG A 87 17.90 -7.69 -4.75
C ARG A 87 17.50 -9.18 -4.75
N SER A 88 16.57 -9.56 -5.61
CA SER A 88 16.14 -10.96 -5.77
C SER A 88 17.05 -11.69 -6.76
#